data_AF-A0A183U2B4-F1
#
_entry.id   AF-A0A183U2B4-F1
#
_cell.length_a   1.000
_cell.length_b   1.000
_cell.length_c   1.000
_cell.angle_alpha   90.00
_cell.angle_beta   90.00
_cell.angle_gamma   90.00
#
_symmetry.space_group_name_H-M   'P 1'
#
loop_
_entity.id
_entity.type
_entity.pdbx_description
1 polymer ?
#
loop_
_entity_poly.entity_id
_entity_poly.type
_entity_poly.pdbx_seq_one_letter_code
_entity_poly.pdbx_strand_id
1 'polypeptide(L)'
;MKIDSEEFHSLFTPQLTKLNDLFVANKYQLRMAGGAVRDLLMGIKPADVDFASDATPTQMKELFSQEGIRMLNKNGEEHGTVTCRIDDKENFEITTLRIDVVCDGRRAKVEFTTDWQLDANRRDLTINSLFLGSFHLNAK
;
A
#
# COMPACT_ATOMS: atom_id res chain seq x y z
N MET A 1 18.26 7.45 8.75
CA MET A 1 17.80 6.65 9.90
C MET A 1 16.81 5.62 9.38
N LYS A 2 16.82 4.39 9.88
CA LYS A 2 15.84 3.34 9.54
C LYS A 2 15.04 3.01 10.79
N ILE A 3 13.77 2.64 10.64
CA ILE A 3 12.98 2.09 11.73
C ILE A 3 13.46 0.66 11.98
N ASP A 4 13.79 0.36 13.23
CA ASP A 4 14.31 -0.92 13.68
C ASP A 4 13.73 -1.18 15.08
N SER A 5 12.45 -1.58 15.12
CA SER A 5 11.70 -1.83 16.36
C SER A 5 10.99 -3.18 16.31
N GLU A 6 10.66 -3.73 17.47
CA GLU A 6 9.94 -5.02 17.58
C GLU A 6 8.57 -4.95 16.89
N GLU A 7 7.88 -3.82 17.01
CA GLU A 7 6.58 -3.58 16.39
C GLU A 7 6.69 -3.67 14.87
N PHE A 8 7.73 -3.03 14.30
CA PHE A 8 8.01 -3.07 12.87
C PHE A 8 8.31 -4.49 12.40
N HIS A 9 9.24 -5.20 13.07
CA HIS A 9 9.60 -6.58 12.72
C HIS A 9 8.42 -7.55 12.84
N SER A 10 7.49 -7.30 13.75
CA SER A 10 6.31 -8.14 13.94
C SER A 10 5.32 -8.12 12.76
N LEU A 11 5.45 -7.15 11.85
CA LEU A 11 4.59 -7.03 10.65
C LEU A 11 5.05 -7.93 9.50
N PHE A 12 6.28 -8.45 9.53
CA PHE A 12 6.86 -9.23 8.43
C PHE A 12 6.39 -10.68 8.45
N THR A 13 5.13 -10.88 8.08
CA THR A 13 4.58 -12.22 7.86
C THR A 13 5.13 -12.82 6.55
N PRO A 14 5.14 -14.15 6.40
CA PRO A 14 5.47 -14.77 5.12
C PRO A 14 4.59 -14.28 3.96
N GLN A 15 3.33 -13.93 4.27
CA GLN A 15 2.36 -13.40 3.32
C GLN A 15 2.76 -11.99 2.86
N LEU A 16 3.19 -11.11 3.78
CA LEU A 16 3.67 -9.77 3.44
C LEU A 16 4.98 -9.85 2.63
N THR A 17 5.90 -10.74 2.98
CA THR A 17 7.13 -10.96 2.22
C THR A 17 6.81 -11.39 0.79
N LYS A 18 5.91 -12.37 0.61
CA LYS A 18 5.47 -12.84 -0.71
C LYS A 18 4.83 -11.72 -1.53
N LEU A 19 4.01 -10.86 -0.91
CA LEU A 19 3.43 -9.70 -1.57
C LEU A 19 4.52 -8.71 -2.01
N ASN A 20 5.46 -8.37 -1.12
CA ASN A 20 6.56 -7.47 -1.44
C ASN A 20 7.41 -8.01 -2.61
N ASP A 21 7.79 -9.29 -2.55
CA ASP A 21 8.60 -9.94 -3.58
C ASP A 21 7.89 -9.94 -4.94
N LEU A 22 6.57 -10.13 -4.94
CA LEU A 22 5.75 -10.06 -6.15
C LEU A 22 5.81 -8.66 -6.80
N PHE A 23 5.66 -7.60 -5.99
CA PHE A 23 5.76 -6.22 -6.49
C PHE A 23 7.17 -5.91 -7.00
N VAL A 24 8.21 -6.33 -6.27
CA VAL A 24 9.62 -6.16 -6.66
C VAL A 24 9.92 -6.88 -7.99
N ALA A 25 9.49 -8.13 -8.14
CA ALA A 25 9.69 -8.90 -9.37
C ALA A 25 9.04 -8.23 -10.60
N ASN A 26 7.94 -7.52 -10.37
CA ASN A 26 7.20 -6.79 -11.41
C ASN A 26 7.57 -5.31 -11.51
N LYS A 27 8.63 -4.88 -10.81
CA LYS A 27 9.19 -3.52 -10.83
C LYS A 27 8.21 -2.44 -10.36
N TYR A 28 7.28 -2.80 -9.48
CA TYR A 28 6.43 -1.86 -8.77
C TYR A 28 6.96 -1.61 -7.37
N GLN A 29 6.74 -0.40 -6.88
CA GLN A 29 7.04 -0.03 -5.51
C GLN A 29 5.84 -0.34 -4.61
N LEU A 30 6.11 -0.91 -3.45
CA LEU A 30 5.13 -1.12 -2.40
C LEU A 30 5.65 -0.48 -1.11
N ARG A 31 4.86 0.39 -0.50
CA ARG A 31 5.21 1.08 0.75
C ARG A 31 4.04 1.07 1.72
N MET A 32 4.34 0.96 3.01
CA MET A 32 3.34 1.23 4.05
C MET A 32 3.03 2.73 4.03
N ALA A 33 1.79 3.09 4.28
CA ALA A 33 1.33 4.47 4.19
C ALA A 33 0.51 4.90 5.41
N GLY A 34 0.48 6.21 5.66
CA GLY A 34 -0.47 6.83 6.56
C GLY A 34 -0.37 6.41 8.02
N GLY A 35 -1.51 6.05 8.61
CA GLY A 35 -1.65 5.77 10.04
C GLY A 35 -0.71 4.67 10.53
N ALA A 36 -0.48 3.64 9.71
CA ALA A 36 0.45 2.57 10.04
C ALA A 36 1.88 3.07 10.25
N VAL A 37 2.33 4.02 9.43
CA VAL A 37 3.68 4.61 9.55
C VAL A 37 3.76 5.50 10.78
N ARG A 38 2.72 6.28 11.06
CA ARG A 38 2.61 7.10 12.28
C ARG A 38 2.72 6.24 13.53
N ASP A 39 1.96 5.15 13.60
CA ASP A 39 1.91 4.29 14.77
C ASP A 39 3.28 3.62 15.01
N LEU A 40 3.95 3.15 13.95
CA LEU A 40 5.32 2.62 14.04
C LEU A 40 6.32 3.67 14.55
N LEU A 41 6.23 4.92 14.10
CA LEU A 41 7.08 6.01 14.59
C LEU A 41 6.82 6.33 16.08
N MET A 42 5.66 5.95 16.62
CA MET A 42 5.31 6.06 18.03
C MET A 42 5.67 4.81 18.85
N GLY A 43 6.27 3.77 18.24
CA GLY A 43 6.54 2.49 18.89
C GLY A 43 5.26 1.70 19.19
N ILE A 44 4.22 1.88 18.37
CA ILE A 44 2.94 1.18 18.49
C ILE A 44 2.79 0.25 17.29
N LYS A 45 2.41 -1.01 17.55
CA LYS A 45 2.06 -1.94 16.48
C LYS A 45 0.75 -1.48 15.83
N PRO A 46 0.73 -1.19 14.51
CA PRO A 46 -0.50 -0.80 13.84
C PRO A 46 -1.49 -1.98 13.81
N ALA A 47 -2.77 -1.68 14.02
CA ALA A 47 -3.84 -2.66 13.94
C ALA A 47 -4.16 -3.05 12.49
N ASP A 48 -4.20 -2.04 11.62
CA ASP A 48 -4.43 -2.17 10.19
C ASP A 48 -3.26 -1.54 9.44
N VAL A 49 -2.81 -2.17 8.35
CA VAL A 49 -1.68 -1.72 7.55
C VAL A 49 -2.13 -1.40 6.14
N ASP A 50 -2.15 -0.11 5.82
CA ASP A 50 -2.41 0.37 4.47
C ASP A 50 -1.13 0.38 3.63
N PHE A 51 -1.22 -0.14 2.42
CA PHE A 51 -0.15 -0.06 1.44
C PHE A 51 -0.48 0.92 0.32
N ALA A 52 0.56 1.56 -0.19
CA ALA A 52 0.52 2.38 -1.38
C ALA A 52 1.49 1.85 -2.44
N SER A 53 1.10 1.98 -3.71
CA SER A 53 1.90 1.53 -4.85
C SER A 53 1.77 2.45 -6.07
N ASP A 54 2.83 2.46 -6.89
CA ASP A 54 2.82 3.07 -8.23
C ASP A 54 2.16 2.17 -9.29
N ALA A 55 1.76 0.94 -8.93
CA ALA A 55 0.93 0.08 -9.77
C ALA A 55 -0.52 0.55 -9.79
N THR A 56 -1.10 0.71 -10.98
CA THR A 56 -2.53 1.01 -11.16
C THR A 56 -3.44 -0.15 -10.74
N PRO A 57 -4.74 0.08 -10.50
CA PRO A 57 -5.66 -1.01 -10.15
C PRO A 57 -5.72 -2.10 -11.22
N THR A 58 -5.66 -1.71 -12.50
CA THR A 58 -5.63 -2.66 -13.62
C THR A 58 -4.37 -3.51 -13.59
N GLN A 59 -3.19 -2.91 -13.40
CA GLN A 59 -1.92 -3.64 -13.31
C GLN A 59 -1.90 -4.58 -12.11
N MET A 60 -2.38 -4.13 -10.95
CA MET A 60 -2.48 -4.99 -9.76
C MET A 60 -3.42 -6.18 -9.99
N LYS A 61 -4.55 -5.97 -10.66
CA LYS A 61 -5.48 -7.07 -10.98
C LYS A 61 -4.88 -8.09 -11.92
N GLU A 62 -4.18 -7.63 -12.96
CA GLU A 62 -3.48 -8.50 -13.91
C GLU A 62 -2.40 -9.30 -13.19
N LEU A 63 -1.59 -8.62 -12.36
CA LEU A 63 -0.56 -9.20 -11.52
C LEU A 63 -1.12 -10.30 -10.62
N PHE A 64 -2.17 -10.02 -9.85
CA PHE A 64 -2.78 -11.00 -8.95
C PHE A 64 -3.45 -12.14 -9.70
N SER A 65 -4.07 -11.89 -10.85
CA SER A 65 -4.69 -12.94 -11.66
C SER A 65 -3.67 -13.89 -12.26
N GLN A 66 -2.52 -13.38 -12.71
CA GLN A 66 -1.42 -14.20 -13.24
C GLN A 66 -0.82 -15.12 -12.19
N GLU A 67 -0.73 -14.65 -10.95
CA GLU A 67 -0.21 -15.42 -9.80
C GLU A 67 -1.26 -16.27 -9.08
N GLY A 68 -2.51 -16.28 -9.56
CA GLY A 68 -3.61 -17.00 -8.91
C GLY A 68 -3.95 -16.48 -7.51
N ILE A 69 -3.64 -15.22 -7.21
CA ILE A 69 -3.93 -14.57 -5.93
C ILE A 69 -5.39 -14.11 -5.93
N ARG A 70 -6.11 -14.45 -4.85
CA ARG A 70 -7.50 -14.07 -4.68
C ARG A 70 -7.60 -12.57 -4.41
N MET A 71 -8.44 -11.88 -5.17
CA MET A 71 -8.82 -10.49 -4.91
C MET A 71 -10.15 -10.42 -4.15
N LEU A 72 -10.24 -9.50 -3.22
CA LEU A 72 -11.42 -9.22 -2.41
C LEU A 72 -11.93 -7.83 -2.80
N ASN A 73 -13.22 -7.72 -3.12
CA ASN A 73 -13.96 -6.47 -3.38
C ASN A 73 -13.81 -5.86 -4.79
N LYS A 74 -14.95 -5.47 -5.39
CA LYS A 74 -15.05 -4.68 -6.63
C LYS A 74 -15.30 -3.18 -6.37
N ASN A 75 -15.65 -2.79 -5.15
CA ASN A 75 -16.16 -1.43 -4.85
C ASN A 75 -15.06 -0.42 -4.47
N GLY A 76 -13.90 -0.85 -3.99
CA GLY A 76 -12.77 0.06 -3.66
C GLY A 76 -12.02 0.57 -4.89
N GLU A 77 -12.29 0.00 -6.06
CA GLU A 77 -11.59 0.28 -7.32
C GLU A 77 -11.85 1.70 -7.84
N GLU A 78 -13.05 2.24 -7.58
CA GLU A 78 -13.42 3.62 -7.93
C GLU A 78 -12.51 4.65 -7.22
N HIS A 79 -11.88 4.24 -6.12
CA HIS A 79 -10.93 5.04 -5.36
C HIS A 79 -9.47 4.61 -5.57
N GLY A 80 -9.21 3.63 -6.45
CA GLY A 80 -7.86 3.15 -6.75
C GLY A 80 -7.32 2.09 -5.79
N THR A 81 -8.19 1.47 -4.98
CA THR A 81 -7.80 0.49 -3.97
C THR A 81 -8.13 -0.92 -4.43
N VAL A 82 -7.16 -1.84 -4.28
CA VAL A 82 -7.30 -3.27 -4.54
C VAL A 82 -6.96 -4.02 -3.26
N THR A 83 -7.87 -4.88 -2.82
CA THR A 83 -7.60 -5.79 -1.71
C THR A 83 -7.27 -7.17 -2.25
N CYS A 84 -6.14 -7.76 -1.83
CA CYS A 84 -5.78 -9.13 -2.17
C CYS A 84 -5.67 -9.99 -0.91
N ARG A 85 -5.79 -11.31 -1.08
CA ARG A 85 -5.65 -12.30 -0.02
C ARG A 85 -4.57 -13.31 -0.39
N ILE A 86 -3.46 -13.29 0.35
CA ILE A 86 -2.31 -14.17 0.11
C ILE A 86 -2.48 -15.45 0.93
N ASP A 87 -2.27 -16.59 0.27
CA ASP A 87 -2.37 -17.94 0.82
C ASP A 87 -3.69 -18.24 1.57
N ASP A 88 -4.78 -17.59 1.16
CA ASP A 88 -6.09 -17.60 1.82
C ASP A 88 -6.02 -17.32 3.35
N LYS A 89 -5.03 -16.57 3.79
CA LYS A 89 -4.73 -16.32 5.20
C LYS A 89 -4.84 -14.84 5.58
N GLU A 90 -4.12 -13.97 4.88
CA GLU A 90 -3.97 -12.56 5.22
C GLU A 90 -4.43 -11.66 4.08
N ASN A 91 -5.09 -10.55 4.44
CA ASN A 91 -5.60 -9.57 3.49
C ASN A 91 -4.67 -8.36 3.47
N PHE A 92 -4.45 -7.81 2.28
CA PHE A 92 -3.67 -6.58 2.10
C PHE A 92 -4.48 -5.59 1.28
N GLU A 93 -4.60 -4.37 1.81
CA GLU A 93 -5.23 -3.26 1.10
C GLU A 93 -4.14 -2.39 0.46
N ILE A 94 -4.20 -2.27 -0.87
CA ILE A 94 -3.18 -1.60 -1.66
C ILE A 94 -3.85 -0.52 -2.49
N THR A 95 -3.46 0.73 -2.25
CA THR A 95 -4.01 1.90 -2.92
C THR A 95 -3.01 2.46 -3.92
N THR A 96 -3.45 2.65 -5.15
CA THR A 96 -2.65 3.33 -6.19
C THR A 96 -2.42 4.78 -5.79
N LEU A 97 -1.19 5.26 -5.92
CA LEU A 97 -0.88 6.68 -5.75
C LEU A 97 -1.77 7.53 -6.65
N ARG A 98 -2.35 8.60 -6.11
CA ARG A 98 -3.31 9.41 -6.84
C ARG A 98 -3.26 10.89 -6.47
N ILE A 99 -3.83 11.70 -7.34
CA ILE A 99 -4.08 13.12 -7.17
C ILE A 99 -5.59 13.29 -7.22
N ASP A 100 -6.13 14.07 -6.29
CA ASP A 100 -7.54 14.41 -6.30
C ASP A 100 -7.75 15.56 -7.29
N VAL A 101 -8.38 15.26 -8.43
CA VAL A 101 -8.75 16.26 -9.43
C VAL A 101 -10.17 16.68 -9.14
N VAL A 102 -10.33 17.93 -8.68
CA VAL A 102 -11.64 18.52 -8.48
C VAL A 102 -12.25 18.77 -9.87
N CYS A 103 -13.23 17.96 -10.24
CA CYS A 103 -14.15 18.25 -11.33
C CYS A 103 -15.52 18.58 -10.72
N ASP A 104 -15.92 19.83 -10.86
CA ASP A 104 -17.25 20.42 -10.68
C ASP A 104 -18.37 19.48 -10.12
N GLY A 105 -18.73 19.64 -8.83
CA GLY A 105 -19.91 19.00 -8.23
C GLY A 105 -19.67 17.73 -7.39
N ARG A 106 -20.54 16.72 -7.55
CA ARG A 106 -20.68 15.53 -6.64
C ARG A 106 -19.80 14.32 -7.00
N ARG A 107 -18.79 14.45 -7.87
CA ARG A 107 -17.89 13.35 -8.26
C ARG A 107 -16.44 13.78 -8.18
N ALA A 108 -15.73 13.31 -7.16
CA ALA A 108 -14.28 13.42 -7.13
C ALA A 108 -13.70 12.52 -8.22
N LYS A 109 -12.94 13.10 -9.16
CA LYS A 109 -12.19 12.34 -10.15
C LYS A 109 -10.77 12.18 -9.60
N VAL A 110 -10.25 10.96 -9.58
CA VAL A 110 -8.87 10.71 -9.18
C VAL A 110 -8.03 10.49 -10.43
N GLU A 111 -6.82 11.02 -10.43
CA GLU A 111 -5.81 10.72 -11.45
C GLU A 111 -4.68 9.94 -10.80
N PHE A 112 -4.34 8.77 -11.35
CA PHE A 112 -3.24 7.97 -10.84
C PHE A 112 -1.90 8.61 -11.19
N THR A 113 -0.97 8.58 -10.25
CA THR A 113 0.38 9.12 -10.40
C THR A 113 1.40 8.08 -9.96
N THR A 114 2.67 8.30 -10.27
CA THR A 114 3.80 7.54 -9.69
C THR A 114 4.63 8.40 -8.74
N ASP A 115 4.22 9.66 -8.53
CA ASP A 115 4.87 10.62 -7.65
C ASP A 115 4.31 10.54 -6.22
N TRP A 116 5.16 10.06 -5.32
CA TRP A 116 4.87 9.93 -3.89
C TRP A 116 4.60 11.27 -3.21
N GLN A 117 5.24 12.35 -3.66
CA GLN A 117 5.04 13.68 -3.09
C GLN A 117 3.65 14.22 -3.47
N LEU A 118 3.20 13.97 -4.69
CA LEU A 118 1.85 14.35 -5.10
C LEU A 118 0.77 13.57 -4.32
N ASP A 119 0.98 12.28 -4.04
CA ASP A 119 0.07 11.52 -3.16
C ASP A 119 0.14 12.01 -1.69
N ALA A 120 1.32 12.37 -1.18
CA ALA A 120 1.45 12.94 0.15
C ALA A 120 0.67 14.25 0.31
N ASN A 121 0.73 15.11 -0.71
CA ASN A 121 0.15 16.45 -0.69
C ASN A 121 -1.39 16.47 -0.69
N ARG A 122 -2.05 15.41 -1.16
CA ARG A 122 -3.53 15.31 -1.13
C ARG A 122 -4.09 14.83 0.23
N ARG A 123 -3.23 14.34 1.13
CA ARG A 123 -3.65 13.79 2.42
C ARG A 123 -3.94 14.93 3.41
N ASP A 124 -4.81 14.65 4.35
CA ASP A 124 -5.42 15.62 5.28
C ASP A 124 -4.45 16.11 6.37
N LEU A 125 -3.71 15.19 6.99
CA LEU A 125 -2.81 15.46 8.12
C LEU A 125 -1.38 15.07 7.77
N THR A 126 -0.42 15.95 8.08
CA THR A 126 1.02 15.72 7.80
C THR A 126 1.54 14.41 8.39
N ILE A 127 1.10 14.07 9.60
CA ILE A 127 1.45 12.81 10.29
C ILE A 127 0.91 11.56 9.58
N ASN A 128 -0.14 11.71 8.76
CA ASN A 128 -0.75 10.65 7.96
C ASN A 128 -0.32 10.72 6.47
N SER A 129 0.60 11.64 6.13
CA SER A 129 1.19 11.80 4.80
C SER A 129 2.54 11.10 4.64
N LEU A 130 2.86 10.17 5.54
CA LEU A 130 4.13 9.48 5.59
C LEU A 130 4.07 8.14 4.86
N PHE A 131 5.23 7.73 4.32
CA PHE A 131 5.44 6.43 3.70
C PHE A 131 6.67 5.76 4.28
N LEU A 132 6.61 4.44 4.44
CA LEU A 132 7.72 3.62 4.86
C LEU A 132 8.00 2.57 3.79
N GLY A 133 9.20 2.62 3.20
CA GLY A 133 9.58 1.80 2.06
C GLY A 133 10.49 0.62 2.41
N SER A 134 10.58 -0.30 1.44
CA SER A 134 11.40 -1.52 1.37
C SER A 134 11.52 -2.34 2.66
N PHE A 135 10.73 -3.41 2.68
CA PHE A 135 10.65 -4.42 3.72
C PHE A 135 11.60 -5.58 3.44
N HIS A 136 12.86 -5.28 3.13
CA HIS A 136 13.86 -6.36 3.09
C HIS A 136 14.27 -6.66 4.53
N LEU A 137 13.72 -7.76 5.08
CA LEU A 137 14.43 -8.47 6.13
C LEU A 137 15.80 -8.79 5.54
N ASN A 138 16.86 -8.17 6.06
CA ASN A 138 18.20 -8.61 5.74
C ASN A 138 18.25 -10.09 6.15
N ALA A 139 18.19 -11.00 5.18
CA ALA A 139 18.67 -12.35 5.35
C ALA A 139 20.15 -12.21 5.69
N LYS A 140 20.46 -12.23 6.99
CA LYS A 140 21.78 -12.62 7.47
C LYS A 140 21.86 -14.13 7.45
#